data_AF-A0A2N1M6Z2-F1
#
_entry.id   AF-A0A2N1M6Z2-F1
#
_cell.length_a   1.000
_cell.length_b   1.000
_cell.length_c   1.000
_cell.angle_alpha   90.00
_cell.angle_beta   90.00
_cell.angle_gamma   90.00
#
_symmetry.space_group_name_H-M   'P 1'
#
loop_
_entity.id
_entity.type
_entity.pdbx_description
1 polymer ?
#
loop_
_entity_poly.entity_id
_entity_poly.type
_entity_poly.pdbx_seq_one_letter_code
_entity_poly.pdbx_strand_id
1 'polypeptide(L)' 'RPQNSFVIYRRNKNAELFNVKREERKRLPEFSEISKDIADSWSKESDDVKKFFKIMARMVERLHSIKYPYYKYQP' A
#
# COMPACT_ATOMS: atom_id res chain seq x y z
N ARG A 1 9.00 -11.26 1.97
CA ARG A 1 7.72 -11.31 2.70
C ARG A 1 6.57 -10.86 1.80
N PRO A 2 5.38 -11.49 1.90
CA PRO A 2 4.18 -11.01 1.22
C PRO A 2 3.82 -9.59 1.71
N GLN A 3 3.18 -8.81 0.84
CA GLN A 3 2.75 -7.44 1.16
C GLN A 3 1.45 -7.47 1.96
N ASN A 4 1.38 -6.72 3.07
CA ASN A 4 0.15 -6.57 3.84
C ASN A 4 -0.80 -5.55 3.19
N SER A 5 -2.03 -5.45 3.71
CA SER A 5 -3.08 -4.59 3.16
C SER A 5 -2.67 -3.12 3.09
N PHE A 6 -1.99 -2.59 4.11
CA PHE A 6 -1.53 -1.21 4.12
C PHE A 6 -0.44 -0.95 3.08
N VAL A 7 0.50 -1.89 2.89
CA VAL A 7 1.56 -1.75 1.88
C VAL A 7 0.96 -1.72 0.47
N ILE A 8 -0.05 -2.55 0.20
CA ILE A 8 -0.77 -2.57 -1.08
C ILE A 8 -1.55 -1.25 -1.27
N TYR A 9 -2.31 -0.81 -0.26
CA TYR A 9 -3.02 0.47 -0.26
C TYR A 9 -2.08 1.64 -0.53
N ARG A 10 -0.95 1.69 0.19
CA ARG A 10 0.03 2.76 0.06
C ARG A 10 0.63 2.81 -1.33
N ARG A 11 0.90 1.66 -1.96
CA ARG A 11 1.39 1.63 -3.33
C ARG A 11 0.34 2.20 -4.30
N ASN A 12 -0.93 1.85 -4.12
CA ASN A 12 -2.03 2.39 -4.92
C ASN A 12 -2.16 3.91 -4.76
N LYS A 13 -2.24 4.39 -3.51
CA LYS A 13 -2.36 5.83 -3.21
C LYS A 13 -1.15 6.64 -3.63
N ASN A 14 0.05 6.09 -3.52
CA ASN A 14 1.25 6.79 -3.97
C ASN A 14 1.23 7.00 -5.50
N ALA A 15 0.75 6.01 -6.27
CA ALA A 15 0.57 6.18 -7.71
C ALA A 15 -0.49 7.24 -8.05
N GLU A 16 -1.61 7.28 -7.33
CA GLU A 16 -2.63 8.33 -7.48
C GLU A 16 -2.05 9.72 -7.17
N LEU A 17 -1.41 9.88 -6.01
CA LEU A 17 -0.91 11.17 -5.53
C LEU A 17 0.31 11.68 -6.31
N PHE A 18 1.16 10.80 -6.82
CA PHE A 18 2.30 11.20 -7.64
C PHE A 18 1.83 11.90 -8.93
N ASN A 19 0.75 11.41 -9.55
CA ASN A 19 0.19 12.01 -10.75
C ASN A 19 -0.45 13.38 -10.44
N VAL A 20 -1.27 13.46 -9.39
CA VAL A 20 -1.94 14.70 -8.97
C VAL A 20 -0.94 15.78 -8.56
N LYS A 21 0.02 15.46 -7.67
CA LYS A 21 0.97 16.45 -7.15
C LYS A 21 2.03 16.88 -8.17
N ARG A 22 2.25 16.12 -9.25
CA ARG A 22 3.10 16.52 -10.38
C ARG A 22 2.47 17.66 -11.20
N GLU A 23 1.15 17.69 -11.30
CA GLU A 23 0.42 18.73 -12.04
C GLU A 23 0.27 20.01 -11.19
N GLU A 24 0.09 19.88 -9.87
CA GLU A 24 -0.17 21.02 -8.99
C GLU A 24 1.08 21.69 -8.41
N ARG A 25 2.22 20.98 -8.28
CA ARG A 25 3.41 21.51 -7.58
C ARG A 25 4.61 21.66 -8.51
N LYS A 26 5.27 22.84 -8.45
CA LYS A 26 6.58 23.10 -9.10
C LYS A 26 7.72 22.20 -8.59
N ARG A 27 7.53 21.48 -7.47
CA ARG A 27 8.51 20.55 -6.89
C ARG A 27 7.84 19.24 -6.49
N LEU A 28 8.54 18.13 -6.73
CA LEU A 28 8.10 16.81 -6.30
C LEU A 28 7.93 16.78 -4.77
N PRO A 29 6.84 16.20 -4.26
CA PRO A 29 6.66 16.01 -2.83
C PRO A 29 7.77 15.12 -2.24
N GLU A 30 8.20 15.44 -1.03
CA GLU A 30 9.07 14.58 -0.25
C GLU A 30 8.36 13.26 0.07
N PHE A 31 9.04 12.12 -0.08
CA PHE A 31 8.46 10.80 0.18
C PHE A 31 7.94 10.65 1.61
N SER A 32 8.58 11.35 2.55
CA SER A 32 8.21 11.41 3.96
C SER A 32 6.84 12.07 4.17
N GLU A 33 6.54 13.15 3.45
CA GLU A 33 5.25 13.84 3.47
C GLU A 33 4.14 12.94 2.91
N ILE A 34 4.35 12.37 1.72
CA ILE A 34 3.37 11.48 1.08
C ILE A 34 3.05 10.29 1.99
N SER A 35 4.07 9.72 2.65
CA SER A 35 3.87 8.57 3.53
C SER A 35 3.00 8.91 4.75
N LYS A 36 3.12 10.12 5.30
CA LYS A 36 2.27 10.60 6.39
C LYS A 36 0.83 10.81 5.93
N ASP A 37 0.64 11.50 4.80
CA ASP A 37 -0.69 11.74 4.21
C ASP A 37 -1.45 10.43 3.96
N ILE A 38 -0.76 9.42 3.41
CA ILE A 38 -1.37 8.12 3.13
C ILE A 38 -1.70 7.36 4.42
N ALA A 39 -0.86 7.44 5.45
CA ALA A 39 -1.14 6.79 6.73
C ALA A 39 -2.40 7.39 7.40
N ASP A 40 -2.53 8.72 7.37
CA ASP A 40 -3.73 9.42 7.85
C ASP A 40 -4.97 9.03 7.01
N SER A 41 -4.84 9.03 5.68
CA SER A 41 -5.90 8.58 4.78
C SER A 41 -6.36 7.16 5.10
N TRP A 42 -5.42 6.22 5.27
CA TRP A 42 -5.73 4.84 5.63
C TRP A 42 -6.52 4.72 6.93
N SER A 43 -6.22 5.56 7.93
CA SER A 43 -6.97 5.56 9.18
C SER A 43 -8.44 5.98 8.99
N LYS A 44 -8.68 6.92 8.06
CA LYS A 44 -9.98 7.51 7.74
C LYS A 44 -10.78 6.75 6.68
N GLU A 45 -10.15 5.83 5.94
CA GLU A 45 -10.82 5.01 4.93
C GLU A 45 -11.98 4.20 5.52
N SER A 46 -12.98 3.94 4.68
CA SER A 46 -14.13 3.13 5.04
C SER A 46 -13.75 1.67 5.29
N ASP A 47 -14.61 0.97 6.03
CA ASP A 47 -14.40 -0.45 6.30
C ASP A 47 -14.42 -1.30 5.03
N ASP A 48 -15.21 -0.93 4.03
CA ASP A 48 -15.26 -1.62 2.74
C ASP A 48 -13.94 -1.48 1.97
N VAL A 49 -13.35 -0.28 1.94
CA VAL A 49 -12.04 -0.06 1.32
C VAL A 49 -10.97 -0.88 2.07
N LYS A 50 -10.95 -0.81 3.39
CA LYS A 50 -10.02 -1.60 4.21
C LYS A 50 -10.22 -3.10 3.99
N LYS A 51 -11.46 -3.57 3.83
CA LYS A 51 -11.81 -4.97 3.56
C LYS A 51 -11.31 -5.40 2.18
N PHE A 52 -11.47 -4.58 1.15
CA PHE A 52 -10.93 -4.83 -0.18
C PHE A 52 -9.41 -5.07 -0.13
N PHE A 53 -8.65 -4.17 0.50
CA PHE A 53 -7.19 -4.32 0.59
C PHE A 53 -6.76 -5.50 1.50
N LYS A 54 -7.57 -5.87 2.51
CA LYS A 54 -7.36 -7.11 3.30
C LYS A 54 -7.55 -8.36 2.44
N ILE A 55 -8.55 -8.41 1.57
CA ILE A 55 -8.76 -9.53 0.63
C ILE A 55 -7.56 -9.64 -0.32
N MET A 56 -7.10 -8.52 -0.88
CA MET A 56 -5.92 -8.49 -1.75
C MET A 56 -4.66 -9.00 -1.03
N ALA A 57 -4.44 -8.60 0.22
CA ALA A 57 -3.31 -9.08 1.02
C ALA A 57 -3.36 -10.60 1.22
N ARG A 58 -4.54 -11.17 1.52
CA ARG A 58 -4.72 -12.63 1.63
C ARG A 58 -4.42 -13.35 0.32
N MET A 59 -4.79 -12.79 -0.82
CA MET A 59 -4.45 -13.35 -2.13
C MET A 59 -2.94 -13.32 -2.37
N VAL A 60 -2.27 -12.21 -2.03
CA VAL A 60 -0.81 -12.09 -2.13
C VAL A 60 -0.10 -13.09 -1.24
N GLU A 61 -0.56 -13.28 0.00
CA GLU A 61 -0.04 -14.31 0.91
C GLU A 61 -0.18 -15.72 0.32
N ARG A 62 -1.38 -16.05 -0.21
CA ARG A 62 -1.62 -17.34 -0.86
C ARG A 62 -0.74 -17.56 -2.08
N LEU A 63 -0.59 -16.55 -2.95
CA LEU A 63 0.29 -16.65 -4.11
C LEU A 63 1.77 -16.78 -3.68
N HIS A 64 2.17 -16.09 -2.61
CA HIS A 64 3.51 -16.18 -2.06
C HIS A 64 3.79 -17.57 -1.48
N SER A 65 2.84 -18.18 -0.77
CA SER A 65 3.02 -19.54 -0.22
C SER A 65 3.09 -20.60 -1.31
N ILE A 66 2.30 -20.47 -2.39
CA ILE A 66 2.39 -21.37 -3.56
C ILE A 66 3.75 -21.20 -4.25
N LYS A 67 4.19 -19.95 -4.48
CA LYS A 67 5.43 -19.66 -5.19
C LYS A 67 6.68 -20.01 -4.36
N TYR A 68 6.61 -19.87 -3.05
CA TYR A 68 7.71 -20.13 -2.12
C TYR A 68 7.26 -21.03 -0.95
N PRO A 69 7.08 -22.34 -1.19
CA PRO A 69 6.52 -23.26 -0.19
C PRO A 69 7.34 -23.38 1.10
N TYR A 70 8.65 -23.16 1.02
CA TYR A 70 9.58 -23.24 2.15
C TYR A 70 9.96 -21.87 2.71
N TYR A 71 9.28 -20.80 2.29
CA TYR A 71 9.58 -19.46 2.78
C TYR A 71 9.31 -19.35 4.29
N LYS A 72 10.34 -18.95 5.03
CA LYS A 72 10.26 -18.59 6.45
C LYS A 72 10.88 -17.22 6.64
N TYR A 73 10.15 -16.30 7.25
CA TYR A 73 10.66 -14.96 7.54
C TYR A 73 11.78 -15.03 8.58
N GLN A 74 12.92 -14.40 8.26
CA GLN A 74 14.07 -14.24 9.15
C GLN A 74 14.34 -12.72 9.25
N PRO A 75 14.03 -12.10 10.41
CA PRO A 75 14.19 -10.66 10.63
C PRO A 75 15.64 -10.21 10.75
#